data_AF-B1Z683-F1
#
_entry.id   AF-B1Z683-F1
#
_cell.length_a   1.000
_cell.length_b   1.000
_cell.length_c   1.000
_cell.angle_alpha   90.00
_cell.angle_beta   90.00
_cell.angle_gamma   90.00
#
_symmetry.space_group_name_H-M   'P 1'
#
loop_
_entity.id
_entity.type
_entity.pdbx_description
1 polymer ?
#
loop_
_entity_poly.entity_id
_entity_poly.type
_entity_poly.pdbx_seq_one_letter_code
_entity_poly.pdbx_strand_id
1 'polypeptide(L)'
;MQGKSLFLDRAVSRSHDWAPRFPALSMACREAGSISRGRQVVVAAADDTGVRCTFFTNLGAVLEFSATWAELEQARTWWHFVRQWNFWIVNQPESMRRIFTRASSDEPTVTVIPTTLTRHDTADYLRYLERVEAAARSTADWSSATA
;
A
#
# COMPACT_ATOMS: atom_id res chain seq x y z
N MET A 1 -18.01 12.65 9.41
CA MET A 1 -16.53 12.83 9.41
C MET A 1 -15.76 11.68 10.07
N GLN A 2 -16.40 10.53 10.39
CA GLN A 2 -15.80 9.40 11.13
C GLN A 2 -14.64 8.68 10.41
N GLY A 3 -14.60 8.67 9.07
CA GLY A 3 -13.55 7.96 8.35
C GLY A 3 -12.17 8.62 8.44
N LYS A 4 -12.12 9.96 8.43
CA LYS A 4 -10.87 10.71 8.59
C LYS A 4 -10.30 10.58 10.01
N SER A 5 -11.16 10.56 11.03
CA SER A 5 -10.72 10.33 12.41
C SER A 5 -10.15 8.92 12.57
N LEU A 6 -10.81 7.88 12.02
CA LEU A 6 -10.29 6.50 12.08
C LEU A 6 -8.86 6.40 11.52
N PHE A 7 -8.60 7.02 10.36
CA PHE A 7 -7.25 7.01 9.80
C PHE A 7 -6.25 7.71 10.71
N LEU A 8 -6.56 8.92 11.17
CA LEU A 8 -5.65 9.69 12.03
C LEU A 8 -5.39 9.00 13.38
N ASP A 9 -6.39 8.30 13.93
CA ASP A 9 -6.29 7.58 15.20
C ASP A 9 -5.45 6.30 15.08
N ARG A 10 -5.34 5.72 13.87
CA ARG A 10 -4.66 4.43 13.64
C ARG A 10 -3.37 4.54 12.83
N ALA A 11 -3.16 5.65 12.15
CA ALA A 11 -1.97 5.85 11.33
C ALA A 11 -0.75 6.14 12.20
N VAL A 12 0.31 5.36 11.99
CA VAL A 12 1.61 5.55 12.65
C VAL A 12 2.59 6.02 11.59
N SER A 13 3.24 7.15 11.82
CA SER A 13 4.32 7.62 10.96
C SER A 13 5.53 6.71 11.07
N ARG A 14 6.00 6.20 9.92
CA ARG A 14 7.21 5.38 9.79
C ARG A 14 8.25 6.05 8.91
N SER A 15 8.05 7.31 8.53
CA SER A 15 8.90 8.03 7.58
C SER A 15 10.37 7.99 7.96
N HIS A 16 10.72 8.15 9.24
CA HIS A 16 12.12 8.15 9.67
C HIS A 16 12.80 6.78 9.45
N ASP A 17 12.10 5.70 9.79
CA ASP A 17 12.68 4.35 9.79
C ASP A 17 12.60 3.68 8.41
N TRP A 18 11.51 3.93 7.68
CA TRP A 18 11.12 3.14 6.51
C TRP A 18 11.34 3.86 5.19
N ALA A 19 11.25 5.20 5.13
CA ALA A 19 11.52 5.92 3.88
C ALA A 19 12.94 5.67 3.34
N PRO A 20 14.01 5.63 4.17
CA PRO A 20 15.35 5.30 3.69
C PRO A 20 15.51 3.84 3.24
N ARG A 21 14.70 2.91 3.77
CA ARG A 21 14.74 1.49 3.41
C ARG A 21 14.03 1.18 2.10
N PHE A 22 13.01 1.96 1.76
CA PHE A 22 12.14 1.72 0.60
C PHE A 22 12.09 2.93 -0.34
N PRO A 23 13.24 3.33 -0.94
CA PRO A 23 13.32 4.50 -1.79
C PRO A 23 12.50 4.37 -3.09
N ALA A 24 12.46 3.19 -3.73
CA ALA A 24 11.71 3.05 -4.98
C ALA A 24 10.20 3.17 -4.75
N LEU A 25 9.67 2.58 -3.66
CA LEU A 25 8.27 2.76 -3.28
C LEU A 25 7.96 4.20 -2.88
N SER A 26 8.87 4.85 -2.14
CA SER A 26 8.74 6.27 -1.77
C SER A 26 8.70 7.20 -2.99
N MET A 27 9.46 6.87 -4.04
CA MET A 27 9.57 7.68 -5.25
C MET A 27 8.60 7.29 -6.37
N ALA A 28 7.93 6.14 -6.27
CA ALA A 28 7.07 5.61 -7.33
C ALA A 28 6.00 6.61 -7.80
N CYS A 29 5.43 7.39 -6.89
CA CYS A 29 4.42 8.40 -7.23
C CYS A 29 4.95 9.62 -8.01
N ARG A 30 6.28 9.78 -8.12
CA ARG A 30 6.93 10.90 -8.84
C ARG A 30 7.41 10.51 -10.23
N GLU A 31 7.39 9.23 -10.56
CA GLU A 31 7.95 8.69 -11.80
C GLU A 31 6.86 7.96 -12.60
N ALA A 32 6.57 8.44 -13.82
CA ALA A 32 5.55 7.83 -14.67
C ALA A 32 5.94 6.42 -15.15
N GLY A 33 7.25 6.11 -15.21
CA GLY A 33 7.78 4.78 -15.51
C GLY A 33 7.85 3.83 -14.30
N SER A 34 7.43 4.27 -13.12
CA SER A 34 7.46 3.43 -11.93
C SER A 34 6.41 2.32 -11.96
N ILE A 35 6.53 1.38 -11.02
CA ILE A 35 5.55 0.31 -10.80
C ILE A 35 4.10 0.83 -10.65
N SER A 36 3.92 2.03 -10.12
CA SER A 36 2.59 2.64 -9.89
C SER A 36 2.18 3.65 -10.94
N ARG A 37 3.04 3.88 -11.96
CA ARG A 37 2.82 4.86 -13.04
C ARG A 37 2.48 6.26 -12.50
N GLY A 38 3.24 6.70 -11.49
CA GLY A 38 3.05 8.01 -10.85
C GLY A 38 1.90 8.06 -9.82
N ARG A 39 1.27 6.95 -9.47
CA ARG A 39 0.25 6.91 -8.41
C ARG A 39 0.85 6.67 -7.03
N GLN A 40 0.16 7.16 -6.00
CA GLN A 40 0.48 6.84 -4.62
C GLN A 40 0.39 5.32 -4.39
N VAL A 41 1.40 4.74 -3.73
CA VAL A 41 1.46 3.29 -3.48
C VAL A 41 0.92 2.94 -2.10
N VAL A 42 0.11 1.89 -2.05
CA VAL A 42 -0.30 1.22 -0.82
C VAL A 42 0.11 -0.23 -0.89
N VAL A 43 1.06 -0.61 -0.05
CA VAL A 43 1.39 -2.03 0.14
C VAL A 43 0.51 -2.57 1.26
N ALA A 44 -0.15 -3.71 1.05
CA ALA A 44 -1.10 -4.23 2.01
C ALA A 44 -1.07 -5.75 2.15
N ALA A 45 -1.48 -6.21 3.33
CA ALA A 45 -1.79 -7.61 3.60
C ALA A 45 -3.09 -7.69 4.41
N ALA A 46 -3.93 -8.67 4.09
CA ALA A 46 -5.24 -8.82 4.69
C ALA A 46 -5.52 -10.27 5.07
N ASP A 47 -6.28 -10.43 6.14
CA ASP A 47 -6.78 -11.72 6.63
C ASP A 47 -8.28 -11.60 6.98
N ASP A 48 -8.83 -12.62 7.62
CA ASP A 48 -10.26 -12.67 7.95
C ASP A 48 -10.71 -11.62 8.97
N THR A 49 -9.76 -11.00 9.69
CA THR A 49 -10.04 -10.04 10.76
C THR A 49 -9.85 -8.58 10.33
N GLY A 50 -8.96 -8.33 9.36
CA GLY A 50 -8.72 -6.97 8.88
C GLY A 50 -7.59 -6.83 7.87
N VAL A 51 -7.06 -5.61 7.79
CA VAL A 51 -6.00 -5.21 6.87
C VAL A 51 -4.88 -4.46 7.60
N ARG A 52 -3.64 -4.65 7.14
CA ARG A 52 -2.50 -3.79 7.42
C ARG A 52 -2.02 -3.18 6.12
N CYS A 53 -1.79 -1.88 6.13
CA CYS A 53 -1.38 -1.08 4.98
C CYS A 53 -0.14 -0.25 5.30
N THR A 54 0.68 -0.01 4.29
CA THR A 54 1.74 0.99 4.29
C THR A 54 1.54 1.92 3.11
N PHE A 55 1.27 3.18 3.41
CA PHE A 55 1.08 4.24 2.43
C PHE A 55 2.42 4.92 2.16
N PHE A 56 2.86 4.90 0.91
CA PHE A 56 3.97 5.72 0.41
C PHE A 56 3.36 6.93 -0.26
N THR A 57 3.22 8.01 0.52
CA THR A 57 2.42 9.17 0.11
C THR A 57 3.12 10.07 -0.89
N ASN A 58 2.35 10.79 -1.69
CA ASN A 58 2.91 11.80 -2.61
C ASN A 58 3.59 12.99 -1.89
N LEU A 59 3.30 13.19 -0.60
CA LEU A 59 3.96 14.16 0.27
C LEU A 59 5.28 13.65 0.85
N GLY A 60 5.71 12.43 0.50
CA GLY A 60 6.96 11.83 0.99
C GLY A 60 6.87 11.23 2.40
N ALA A 61 5.66 11.16 2.99
CA ALA A 61 5.45 10.45 4.24
C ALA A 61 5.21 8.95 4.01
N VAL A 62 5.73 8.12 4.91
CA VAL A 62 5.44 6.69 4.98
C VAL A 62 4.56 6.44 6.20
N LEU A 63 3.33 5.99 5.97
CA LEU A 63 2.33 5.80 7.03
C LEU A 63 1.95 4.33 7.12
N GLU A 64 2.08 3.76 8.30
CA GLU A 64 1.54 2.44 8.61
C GLU A 64 0.12 2.58 9.18
N PHE A 65 -0.79 1.72 8.75
CA PHE A 65 -2.18 1.71 9.21
C PHE A 65 -2.67 0.27 9.36
N SER A 66 -3.43 -0.02 10.41
CA SER A 66 -4.11 -1.30 10.57
C SER A 66 -5.51 -1.09 11.15
N ALA A 67 -6.48 -1.80 10.58
CA ALA A 67 -7.87 -1.75 11.03
C ALA A 67 -8.55 -3.11 10.82
N THR A 68 -9.56 -3.38 11.64
CA THR A 68 -10.47 -4.50 11.44
C THR A 68 -11.49 -4.19 10.34
N TRP A 69 -12.12 -5.21 9.77
CA TRP A 69 -13.19 -5.00 8.80
C TRP A 69 -14.37 -4.22 9.41
N ALA A 70 -14.72 -4.49 10.68
CA ALA A 70 -15.79 -3.78 11.38
C ALA A 70 -15.51 -2.28 11.55
N GLU A 71 -14.26 -1.90 11.82
CA GLU A 71 -13.84 -0.49 11.87
C GLU A 71 -13.94 0.17 10.49
N LEU A 72 -13.54 -0.54 9.44
CA LEU A 72 -13.60 -0.03 8.07
C LEU A 72 -15.04 0.16 7.56
N GLU A 73 -15.99 -0.69 7.98
CA GLU A 73 -17.41 -0.51 7.69
C GLU A 73 -17.98 0.78 8.29
N GLN A 74 -17.53 1.17 9.48
CA GLN A 74 -17.89 2.45 10.09
C GLN A 74 -17.27 3.65 9.34
N ALA A 75 -16.17 3.41 8.61
CA ALA A 75 -15.46 4.39 7.79
C ALA A 75 -15.66 4.19 6.27
N ARG A 76 -16.76 3.54 5.84
CA ARG A 76 -16.95 3.04 4.46
C ARG A 76 -16.64 4.05 3.35
N THR A 77 -17.04 5.31 3.52
CA THR A 77 -16.83 6.37 2.51
C THR A 77 -15.35 6.64 2.32
N TRP A 78 -14.61 6.81 3.42
CA TRP A 78 -13.16 7.00 3.38
C TRP A 78 -12.48 5.76 2.81
N TRP A 79 -12.87 4.56 3.26
CA TRP A 79 -12.30 3.31 2.77
C TRP A 79 -12.53 3.11 1.26
N HIS A 80 -13.70 3.48 0.75
CA HIS A 80 -13.98 3.50 -0.69
C HIS A 80 -13.01 4.44 -1.43
N PHE A 81 -12.79 5.66 -0.95
CA PHE A 81 -11.81 6.57 -1.56
C PHE A 81 -10.39 6.01 -1.53
N VAL A 82 -9.96 5.45 -0.39
CA VAL A 82 -8.62 4.87 -0.26
C VAL A 82 -8.39 3.73 -1.25
N ARG A 83 -9.38 2.86 -1.46
CA ARG A 83 -9.30 1.79 -2.45
C ARG A 83 -9.18 2.34 -3.87
N GLN A 84 -10.02 3.29 -4.26
CA GLN A 84 -10.07 3.81 -5.63
C GLN A 84 -8.82 4.60 -6.05
N TRP A 85 -8.29 5.43 -5.14
CA TRP A 85 -7.32 6.47 -5.52
C TRP A 85 -5.86 6.05 -5.43
N ASN A 86 -5.56 4.90 -4.82
CA ASN A 86 -4.19 4.40 -4.69
C ASN A 86 -3.87 3.27 -5.69
N PHE A 87 -2.58 3.06 -5.93
CA PHE A 87 -2.07 1.86 -6.54
C PHE A 87 -1.73 0.85 -5.45
N TRP A 88 -2.31 -0.35 -5.51
CA TRP A 88 -2.21 -1.35 -4.46
C TRP A 88 -1.25 -2.47 -4.83
N ILE A 89 -0.44 -2.87 -3.86
CA ILE A 89 0.38 -4.05 -3.96
C ILE A 89 0.01 -4.98 -2.80
N VAL A 90 -0.55 -6.15 -3.12
CA VAL A 90 -1.03 -7.11 -2.12
C VAL A 90 -0.23 -8.40 -2.11
N ASN A 91 -0.16 -9.04 -0.95
CA ASN A 91 0.67 -10.22 -0.75
C ASN A 91 0.10 -11.50 -1.38
N GLN A 92 -1.20 -11.53 -1.69
CA GLN A 92 -1.87 -12.70 -2.28
C GLN A 92 -3.23 -12.30 -2.91
N PRO A 93 -3.76 -13.10 -3.86
CA PRO A 93 -5.06 -12.83 -4.47
C PRO A 93 -6.20 -12.77 -3.46
N GLU A 94 -6.10 -13.52 -2.36
CA GLU A 94 -7.13 -13.50 -1.32
C GLU A 94 -7.16 -12.15 -0.57
N SER A 95 -6.01 -11.51 -0.35
CA SER A 95 -5.95 -10.17 0.22
C SER A 95 -6.61 -9.14 -0.70
N MET A 96 -6.41 -9.27 -2.03
CA MET A 96 -7.12 -8.45 -3.02
C MET A 96 -8.63 -8.64 -2.89
N ARG A 97 -9.12 -9.89 -2.87
CA ARG A 97 -10.56 -10.17 -2.77
C ARG A 97 -11.18 -9.59 -1.50
N ARG A 98 -10.48 -9.69 -0.36
CA ARG A 98 -10.94 -9.13 0.92
C ARG A 98 -10.97 -7.60 0.91
N ILE A 99 -9.99 -6.95 0.30
CA ILE A 99 -9.92 -5.47 0.23
C ILE A 99 -10.97 -4.91 -0.75
N PHE A 100 -11.16 -5.54 -1.92
CA PHE A 100 -11.93 -4.98 -3.04
C PHE A 100 -13.29 -5.66 -3.29
N THR A 101 -13.86 -6.36 -2.30
CA THR A 101 -15.12 -7.12 -2.41
C THR A 101 -16.18 -6.37 -3.26
N ARG A 102 -16.46 -6.89 -4.47
CA ARG A 102 -17.42 -6.42 -5.50
C ARG A 102 -17.04 -5.25 -6.42
N ALA A 103 -15.81 -4.76 -6.44
CA ALA A 103 -15.42 -3.76 -7.44
C ALA A 103 -14.96 -4.44 -8.75
N SER A 104 -15.89 -4.71 -9.66
CA SER A 104 -15.63 -5.30 -10.98
C SER A 104 -14.86 -4.37 -11.97
N SER A 105 -14.42 -3.19 -11.52
CA SER A 105 -13.75 -2.17 -12.33
C SER A 105 -12.33 -1.78 -11.84
N ASP A 106 -11.84 -2.37 -10.75
CA ASP A 106 -10.63 -1.89 -10.03
C ASP A 106 -9.32 -2.58 -10.47
N GLU A 107 -9.39 -3.48 -11.45
CA GLU A 107 -8.25 -4.28 -11.94
C GLU A 107 -6.99 -3.49 -12.38
N PRO A 108 -7.04 -2.27 -12.98
CA PRO A 108 -5.81 -1.64 -13.46
C PRO A 108 -4.93 -1.06 -12.34
N THR A 109 -5.32 -1.19 -11.07
CA THR A 109 -4.73 -0.46 -9.95
C THR A 109 -4.16 -1.36 -8.86
N VAL A 110 -4.25 -2.68 -9.02
CA VAL A 110 -3.81 -3.66 -8.04
C VAL A 110 -2.82 -4.63 -8.66
N THR A 111 -1.70 -4.86 -7.99
CA THR A 111 -0.72 -5.90 -8.33
C THR A 111 -0.56 -6.86 -7.18
N VAL A 112 -0.39 -8.14 -7.49
CA VAL A 112 -0.10 -9.17 -6.48
C VAL A 112 1.38 -9.49 -6.52
N ILE A 113 2.08 -9.34 -5.40
CA ILE A 113 3.46 -9.83 -5.21
C ILE A 113 3.39 -10.94 -4.16
N PRO A 114 3.36 -12.22 -4.58
CA PRO A 114 3.06 -13.34 -3.70
C PRO A 114 4.06 -13.46 -2.53
N THR A 115 3.52 -13.60 -1.32
CA THR A 115 4.25 -14.06 -0.13
C THR A 115 3.30 -14.63 0.91
N THR A 116 3.79 -15.61 1.67
CA THR A 116 3.11 -16.12 2.87
C THR A 116 3.52 -15.25 4.04
N LEU A 117 2.58 -14.45 4.57
CA LEU A 117 2.78 -13.68 5.79
C LEU A 117 1.49 -13.59 6.58
N THR A 118 1.63 -13.43 7.89
CA THR A 118 0.54 -13.00 8.77
C THR A 118 0.64 -11.50 8.96
N ARG A 119 -0.42 -10.74 8.70
CA ARG A 119 -0.38 -9.25 8.74
C ARG A 119 0.04 -8.71 10.11
N HIS A 120 -0.15 -9.49 11.16
CA HIS A 120 0.19 -9.15 12.54
C HIS A 120 1.68 -9.26 12.87
N ASP A 121 2.47 -10.03 12.10
CA ASP A 121 3.90 -10.15 12.32
C ASP A 121 4.64 -9.02 11.61
N THR A 122 5.34 -8.18 12.39
CA THR A 122 6.09 -7.04 11.87
C THR A 122 7.34 -7.45 11.10
N ALA A 123 8.04 -8.51 11.51
CA ALA A 123 9.24 -8.96 10.81
C ALA A 123 8.89 -9.54 9.44
N ASP A 124 7.82 -10.34 9.37
CA ASP A 124 7.32 -10.89 8.10
C ASP A 124 6.82 -9.79 7.17
N TYR A 125 6.11 -8.81 7.74
CA TYR A 125 5.59 -7.68 6.97
C TYR A 125 6.73 -6.78 6.43
N LEU A 126 7.80 -6.57 7.20
CA LEU A 126 8.99 -5.86 6.70
C LEU A 126 9.69 -6.62 5.57
N ARG A 127 9.87 -7.94 5.70
CA ARG A 127 10.41 -8.78 4.62
C ARG A 127 9.56 -8.72 3.35
N TYR A 128 8.24 -8.60 3.51
CA TYR A 128 7.34 -8.37 2.39
C TYR A 128 7.56 -7.00 1.75
N LEU A 129 7.67 -5.92 2.52
CA LEU A 129 8.00 -4.60 1.99
C LEU A 129 9.33 -4.60 1.22
N GLU A 130 10.36 -5.30 1.72
CA GLU A 130 11.65 -5.45 1.04
C GLU A 130 11.51 -6.15 -0.32
N ARG A 131 10.67 -7.20 -0.40
CA ARG A 131 10.38 -7.89 -1.66
C ARG A 131 9.66 -6.99 -2.66
N VAL A 132 8.67 -6.22 -2.18
CA VAL A 132 7.90 -5.28 -3.01
C VAL A 132 8.79 -4.14 -3.52
N GLU A 133 9.67 -3.64 -2.67
CA GLU A 133 10.67 -2.64 -3.02
C GLU A 133 11.65 -3.18 -4.09
N ALA A 134 12.13 -4.42 -3.96
CA ALA A 134 12.98 -5.03 -4.97
C ALA A 134 12.27 -5.14 -6.33
N ALA A 135 10.98 -5.50 -6.34
CA ALA A 135 10.18 -5.50 -7.56
C ALA A 135 10.02 -4.08 -8.14
N ALA A 136 9.72 -3.08 -7.30
CA ALA A 136 9.59 -1.70 -7.74
C ALA A 136 10.87 -1.16 -8.39
N ARG A 137 12.04 -1.48 -7.83
CA ARG A 137 13.35 -1.13 -8.44
C ARG A 137 13.58 -1.78 -9.79
N SER A 138 13.13 -3.03 -9.95
CA SER A 138 13.28 -3.76 -11.23
C SER A 138 12.36 -3.24 -12.34
N THR A 139 11.27 -2.55 -11.97
CA THR A 139 10.32 -1.94 -12.91
C THR A 139 10.67 -0.49 -13.25
N ALA A 140 11.47 0.18 -12.41
CA ALA A 140 11.89 1.54 -12.66
C ALA A 140 12.82 1.59 -13.89
N ASP A 141 12.28 1.99 -15.03
CA ASP A 141 13.07 2.58 -16.10
C ASP A 141 13.60 3.91 -15.57
N TRP A 142 14.76 3.86 -14.93
CA TRP A 142 15.55 5.04 -14.65
C TRP A 142 15.93 5.61 -16.00
N SER A 143 15.15 6.58 -16.49
CA SER A 143 15.52 7.39 -17.64
C SER A 143 16.95 7.82 -17.41
N SER A 144 17.87 7.30 -18.21
CA SER A 144 19.27 7.71 -18.18
C SER A 144 19.25 9.21 -18.39
N ALA A 145 19.50 9.96 -17.31
CA ALA A 145 19.59 11.40 -17.38
C ALA A 145 20.59 11.71 -18.48
N THR A 146 20.10 12.31 -19.57
CA THR A 146 20.93 12.85 -20.63
C THR A 146 21.89 13.83 -19.96
N ALA A 147 23.18 13.46 -20.01
CA ALA A 147 24.31 14.25 -19.55
C ALA A 147 24.40 15.60 -20.29
#